data_AF-A0A5B6Z0D0-F1
#
_entry.id   AF-A0A5B6Z0D0-F1
#
_cell.length_a   1.000
_cell.length_b   1.000
_cell.length_c   1.000
_cell.angle_alpha   90.00
_cell.angle_beta   90.00
_cell.angle_gamma   90.00
#
_symmetry.space_group_name_H-M   'P 1'
#
loop_
_entity.id
_entity.type
_entity.pdbx_description
1 polymer ?
#
loop_
_entity_poly.entity_id
_entity_poly.type
_entity_poly.pdbx_seq_one_letter_code
_entity_poly.pdbx_strand_id
1 'polypeptide(L)'
;GLLHMVFHITNLLWLTKALALASSSLAKSGCDKEYCGNVAIPYPFGIGVKCWHDQSFAIDCNDSTNPPKPFLSSIGLEVLNFSFRFESTVLVNNPVFYSNCSGRKNSAAVNLGGSPFIFSYYYNIFTAVGCNNQAVMTQDDLSTISGCKSTCGDPNTTLSPDNNCNGINCCQTAIPRNLTVFNVTWNRDWCSYAFLQVDEPGNFNLTNPFAVNSTEYVPAMLEWALNNDSKLLITPSPRDRTFYCPPFYTDYTRLYCYCRHGYDGNPYLPKGCHVHKLIKPIPEESQQTYQTKTGRNQYRKLKKIGN
;
A
#
# COMPACT_ATOMS: atom_id res chain seq x y z
N GLY A 1 -64.37 18.61 -5.21
CA GLY A 1 -64.05 17.41 -4.40
C GLY A 1 -62.86 16.65 -4.94
N LEU A 2 -62.95 16.06 -6.13
CA LEU A 2 -61.87 15.22 -6.69
C LEU A 2 -60.77 15.99 -7.45
N LEU A 3 -61.09 17.13 -8.07
CA LEU A 3 -60.14 17.85 -8.94
C LEU A 3 -58.98 18.53 -8.17
N HIS A 4 -59.19 18.90 -6.91
CA HIS A 4 -58.15 19.50 -6.05
C HIS A 4 -57.17 18.46 -5.47
N MET A 5 -57.55 17.18 -5.38
CA MET A 5 -56.63 16.11 -4.93
C MET A 5 -55.62 15.70 -6.01
N VAL A 6 -55.99 15.78 -7.29
CA VAL A 6 -55.10 15.38 -8.40
C VAL A 6 -53.94 16.37 -8.57
N PHE A 7 -54.17 17.67 -8.29
CA PHE A 7 -53.13 18.70 -8.42
C PHE A 7 -52.05 18.68 -7.31
N HIS A 8 -52.37 18.08 -6.16
CA HIS A 8 -51.40 17.89 -5.08
C HIS A 8 -50.57 16.60 -5.25
N ILE A 9 -51.09 15.60 -5.97
CA ILE A 9 -50.35 14.35 -6.25
C ILE A 9 -49.38 14.52 -7.43
N THR A 10 -49.67 15.38 -8.41
CA THR A 10 -48.75 15.64 -9.53
C THR A 10 -47.55 16.53 -9.16
N ASN A 11 -47.64 17.32 -8.07
CA ASN A 11 -46.53 18.15 -7.58
C ASN A 11 -45.57 17.43 -6.60
N LEU A 12 -45.87 16.22 -6.14
CA LEU A 12 -44.94 15.41 -5.32
C LEU A 12 -44.02 14.51 -6.16
N LEU A 13 -44.24 14.38 -7.47
CA LEU A 13 -43.42 13.53 -8.35
C LEU A 13 -42.21 14.26 -8.98
N TRP A 14 -41.96 15.51 -8.63
CA TRP A 14 -40.94 16.36 -9.28
C TRP A 14 -39.89 16.92 -8.31
N LEU A 15 -39.48 16.22 -7.24
CA LEU A 15 -38.31 16.65 -6.44
C LEU A 15 -37.62 15.55 -5.63
N THR A 16 -37.59 14.31 -6.11
CA THR A 16 -36.55 13.34 -5.71
C THR A 16 -35.50 13.24 -6.81
N LYS A 17 -34.77 14.33 -7.05
CA LYS A 17 -33.39 14.17 -7.52
C LYS A 17 -32.63 13.52 -6.38
N ALA A 18 -32.63 12.20 -6.33
CA ALA A 18 -31.60 11.47 -5.62
C ALA A 18 -30.28 12.03 -6.15
N LEU A 19 -29.58 12.80 -5.32
CA LEU A 19 -28.15 13.02 -5.58
C LEU A 19 -27.52 11.64 -5.40
N ALA A 20 -27.47 10.88 -6.50
CA ALA A 20 -26.45 9.86 -6.63
C ALA A 20 -25.13 10.61 -6.39
N LEU A 21 -24.51 10.36 -5.25
CA LEU A 21 -23.12 10.72 -5.05
C LEU A 21 -22.36 9.91 -6.09
N ALA A 22 -22.14 10.50 -7.27
CA ALA A 22 -21.19 9.96 -8.21
C ALA A 22 -19.85 9.97 -7.47
N SER A 23 -19.40 8.81 -7.01
CA SER A 23 -18.01 8.61 -6.67
C SER A 23 -17.23 9.00 -7.92
N SER A 24 -16.41 10.05 -7.84
CA SER A 24 -15.56 10.41 -8.96
C SER A 24 -14.69 9.21 -9.30
N SER A 25 -14.70 8.77 -10.56
CA SER A 25 -13.79 7.73 -11.03
C SER A 25 -12.35 8.12 -10.69
N LEU A 26 -11.59 7.14 -10.19
CA LEU A 26 -10.16 7.28 -9.93
C LEU A 26 -9.34 6.92 -11.18
N ALA A 27 -9.96 6.34 -12.20
CA ALA A 27 -9.32 5.99 -13.46
C ALA A 27 -9.30 7.18 -14.43
N LYS A 28 -8.51 7.05 -15.49
CA LYS A 28 -8.51 8.02 -16.58
C LYS A 28 -9.85 7.98 -17.33
N SER A 29 -10.43 9.14 -17.63
CA SER A 29 -11.65 9.24 -18.43
C SER A 29 -11.47 8.57 -19.81
N GLY A 30 -12.48 7.80 -20.23
CA GLY A 30 -12.47 7.05 -21.49
C GLY A 30 -11.85 5.65 -21.39
N CYS A 31 -11.59 5.16 -20.18
CA CYS A 31 -11.09 3.81 -19.93
C CYS A 31 -12.20 2.92 -19.37
N ASP A 32 -12.51 1.83 -20.08
CA ASP A 32 -13.68 0.99 -19.79
C ASP A 32 -13.46 0.03 -18.60
N LYS A 33 -12.20 -0.27 -18.24
CA LYS A 33 -11.85 -1.25 -17.18
C LYS A 33 -11.13 -0.54 -16.01
N GLU A 34 -11.94 -0.08 -15.05
CA GLU A 34 -11.46 0.58 -13.82
C GLU A 34 -11.11 -0.40 -12.69
N TYR A 35 -11.41 -1.69 -12.85
CA TYR A 35 -11.18 -2.73 -11.85
C TYR A 35 -10.60 -3.99 -12.48
N CYS A 36 -9.76 -4.69 -11.72
CA CYS A 36 -9.36 -6.06 -11.99
C CYS A 36 -9.69 -6.93 -10.78
N GLY A 37 -10.68 -7.81 -10.92
CA GLY A 37 -11.27 -8.49 -9.77
C GLY A 37 -11.83 -7.47 -8.78
N ASN A 38 -11.30 -7.48 -7.56
CA ASN A 38 -11.72 -6.58 -6.49
C ASN A 38 -10.81 -5.35 -6.31
N VAL A 39 -9.79 -5.20 -7.17
CA VAL A 39 -8.80 -4.13 -7.05
C VAL A 39 -9.18 -2.99 -7.99
N ALA A 40 -9.40 -1.80 -7.43
CA ALA A 40 -9.57 -0.57 -8.20
C ALA A 40 -8.24 -0.16 -8.85
N ILE A 41 -8.27 0.27 -10.11
CA ILE A 41 -7.09 0.66 -10.88
C ILE A 41 -7.11 2.18 -11.10
N PRO A 42 -6.46 2.96 -10.23
CA PRO A 42 -6.43 4.42 -10.32
C PRO A 42 -5.37 4.89 -11.33
N TYR A 43 -5.62 6.00 -12.02
CA TYR A 43 -4.56 6.69 -12.77
C TYR A 43 -3.43 7.13 -11.79
N PRO A 44 -2.12 7.04 -12.10
CA PRO A 44 -1.50 6.82 -13.40
C PRO A 44 -1.50 5.38 -13.92
N PHE A 45 -2.02 4.43 -13.15
CA PHE A 45 -2.20 3.05 -13.59
C PHE A 45 -3.43 2.91 -14.48
N GLY A 46 -3.44 1.88 -15.33
CA GLY A 46 -4.58 1.60 -16.19
C GLY A 46 -4.50 0.26 -16.88
N ILE A 47 -5.65 -0.23 -17.33
CA ILE A 47 -5.79 -1.42 -18.16
C ILE A 47 -6.23 -0.99 -19.55
N GLY A 48 -5.57 -1.49 -20.59
CA GLY A 48 -5.85 -1.15 -21.97
C GLY A 48 -5.12 0.10 -22.47
N VAL A 49 -4.94 0.14 -23.80
CA VAL A 49 -4.13 1.14 -24.49
C VAL A 49 -4.57 2.57 -24.13
N LYS A 50 -3.60 3.43 -23.77
CA LYS A 50 -3.77 4.84 -23.36
C LYS A 50 -4.46 5.08 -22.01
N CYS A 51 -4.68 4.04 -21.20
CA CYS A 51 -5.28 4.20 -19.87
C CYS A 51 -4.29 4.46 -18.74
N TRP A 52 -3.01 4.13 -18.96
CA TRP A 52 -1.90 4.43 -18.07
C TRP A 52 -1.18 5.73 -18.47
N HIS A 53 -0.36 6.27 -17.56
CA HIS A 53 0.48 7.43 -17.83
C HIS A 53 1.59 7.14 -18.84
N ASP A 54 2.35 6.08 -18.58
CA ASP A 54 3.37 5.50 -19.46
C ASP A 54 3.39 3.98 -19.25
N GLN A 55 4.15 3.28 -20.11
CA GLN A 55 4.15 1.81 -20.14
C GLN A 55 4.51 1.17 -18.79
N SER A 56 5.27 1.87 -17.93
CA SER A 56 5.67 1.35 -16.63
C SER A 56 4.52 1.25 -15.63
N PHE A 57 3.42 1.97 -15.88
CA PHE A 57 2.19 1.98 -15.08
C PHE A 57 1.08 1.12 -15.69
N ALA A 58 1.35 0.39 -16.77
CA ALA A 58 0.39 -0.55 -17.33
C ALA A 58 0.08 -1.67 -16.32
N ILE A 59 -1.20 -2.07 -16.27
CA ILE A 59 -1.68 -3.20 -15.48
C ILE A 59 -2.16 -4.31 -16.42
N ASP A 60 -1.58 -5.48 -16.26
CA ASP A 60 -2.07 -6.71 -16.88
C ASP A 60 -3.09 -7.36 -15.95
N CYS A 61 -4.35 -7.38 -16.38
CA CYS A 61 -5.40 -8.07 -15.65
C CYS A 61 -5.49 -9.52 -16.13
N ASN A 62 -5.04 -10.47 -15.31
CA ASN A 62 -5.15 -11.89 -15.61
C ASN A 62 -6.59 -12.35 -15.38
N ASP A 63 -7.36 -12.40 -16.45
CA ASP A 63 -8.75 -12.86 -16.45
C ASP A 63 -8.88 -14.40 -16.41
N SER A 64 -7.76 -15.14 -16.40
CA SER A 64 -7.74 -16.62 -16.30
C SER A 64 -7.96 -17.14 -14.88
N THR A 65 -7.91 -16.26 -13.88
CA THR A 65 -8.19 -16.60 -12.46
C THR A 65 -9.57 -16.09 -12.06
N ASN A 66 -10.16 -16.69 -11.03
CA ASN A 66 -11.42 -16.22 -10.46
C ASN A 66 -11.24 -15.90 -8.95
N PRO A 67 -11.28 -14.62 -8.52
CA PRO A 67 -11.43 -13.43 -9.37
C PRO A 67 -10.19 -13.15 -10.25
N PRO A 68 -10.31 -12.30 -11.29
CA PRO A 68 -9.18 -11.80 -12.06
C PRO A 68 -8.15 -11.11 -11.16
N LYS A 69 -6.86 -11.27 -11.49
CA LYS A 69 -5.74 -10.74 -10.70
C LYS A 69 -4.96 -9.67 -11.47
N PRO A 70 -4.74 -8.47 -10.90
CA PRO A 70 -3.93 -7.44 -11.53
C PRO A 70 -2.44 -7.68 -11.31
N PHE A 71 -1.63 -7.41 -12.32
CA PHE A 71 -0.17 -7.45 -12.26
C PHE A 71 0.42 -6.14 -12.77
N LEU A 72 1.47 -5.64 -12.11
CA LEU A 72 2.29 -4.55 -12.63
C LEU A 72 3.08 -5.06 -13.85
N SER A 73 2.70 -4.66 -15.05
CA SER A 73 3.29 -5.18 -16.30
C SER A 73 4.81 -5.04 -16.37
N SER A 74 5.35 -3.96 -15.77
CA SER A 74 6.77 -3.64 -15.80
C SER A 74 7.65 -4.54 -14.93
N ILE A 75 7.08 -5.15 -13.87
CA ILE A 75 7.85 -5.91 -12.86
C ILE A 75 7.22 -7.27 -12.51
N GLY A 76 6.07 -7.61 -13.08
CA GLY A 76 5.42 -8.91 -12.94
C GLY A 76 4.82 -9.21 -11.57
N LEU A 77 4.66 -8.22 -10.69
CA LEU A 77 4.11 -8.43 -9.35
C LEU A 77 2.58 -8.28 -9.31
N GLU A 78 1.91 -9.22 -8.63
CA GLU A 78 0.46 -9.14 -8.37
C GLU A 78 0.17 -7.98 -7.42
N VAL A 79 -0.80 -7.13 -7.80
CA VAL A 79 -1.24 -6.00 -6.99
C VAL A 79 -2.39 -6.42 -6.08
N LEU A 80 -2.28 -6.05 -4.81
CA LEU A 80 -3.32 -6.24 -3.81
C LEU A 80 -4.13 -4.96 -3.58
N ASN A 81 -3.47 -3.79 -3.59
CA ASN A 81 -4.12 -2.49 -3.39
C ASN A 81 -3.23 -1.33 -3.85
N PHE A 82 -3.85 -0.19 -4.16
CA PHE A 82 -3.18 1.10 -4.36
C PHE A 82 -3.58 2.07 -3.25
N SER A 83 -2.63 2.90 -2.80
CA SER A 83 -2.93 4.03 -1.92
C SER A 83 -2.18 5.27 -2.39
N PHE A 84 -2.87 6.41 -2.38
CA PHE A 84 -2.33 7.72 -2.78
C PHE A 84 -2.93 8.86 -1.94
N ARG A 85 -3.57 8.53 -0.80
CA ARG A 85 -4.22 9.52 0.07
C ARG A 85 -3.22 10.43 0.78
N PHE A 86 -2.07 9.87 1.14
CA PHE A 86 -0.98 10.58 1.83
C PHE A 86 0.37 10.28 1.19
N GLU A 87 0.57 9.04 0.76
CA GLU A 87 1.78 8.56 0.09
C GLU A 87 1.39 7.70 -1.11
N SER A 88 2.17 7.76 -2.18
CA SER A 88 1.95 7.00 -3.42
C SER A 88 2.57 5.62 -3.29
N THR A 89 1.72 4.66 -2.92
CA THR A 89 2.13 3.30 -2.59
C THR A 89 1.30 2.25 -3.33
N VAL A 90 1.91 1.08 -3.54
CA VAL A 90 1.26 -0.12 -4.08
C VAL A 90 1.56 -1.29 -3.17
N LEU A 91 0.53 -1.96 -2.67
CA LEU A 91 0.66 -3.22 -1.95
C LEU A 91 0.71 -4.36 -2.97
N VAL A 92 1.75 -5.19 -2.91
CA VAL A 92 2.00 -6.28 -3.87
C VAL A 92 2.29 -7.60 -3.18
N ASN A 93 2.09 -8.72 -3.87
CA ASN A 93 2.59 -10.03 -3.45
C ASN A 93 4.07 -10.16 -3.83
N ASN A 94 4.97 -10.04 -2.86
CA ASN A 94 6.41 -10.14 -3.04
C ASN A 94 6.91 -11.57 -2.73
N PRO A 95 7.90 -12.12 -3.47
CA PRO A 95 8.32 -13.50 -3.29
C PRO A 95 8.97 -13.79 -1.93
N VAL A 96 8.81 -15.03 -1.47
CA VAL A 96 9.54 -15.60 -0.34
C VAL A 96 10.75 -16.37 -0.84
N PHE A 97 11.90 -16.14 -0.23
CA PHE A 97 13.14 -16.86 -0.51
C PHE A 97 13.29 -18.03 0.45
N TYR A 98 13.70 -19.18 -0.07
CA TYR A 98 13.83 -20.43 0.69
C TYR A 98 15.22 -21.03 0.51
N SER A 99 15.77 -21.55 1.60
CA SER A 99 17.02 -22.31 1.64
C SER A 99 16.79 -23.64 2.34
N ASN A 100 17.17 -24.75 1.70
CA ASN A 100 17.15 -26.11 2.26
C ASN A 100 15.81 -26.56 2.89
N CYS A 101 14.69 -26.04 2.38
CA CYS A 101 13.35 -26.45 2.79
C CYS A 101 12.78 -27.48 1.81
N SER A 102 12.46 -28.67 2.31
CA SER A 102 11.95 -29.77 1.47
C SER A 102 10.68 -29.36 0.72
N GLY A 103 10.63 -29.66 -0.59
CA GLY A 103 9.50 -29.32 -1.46
C GLY A 103 9.37 -27.83 -1.80
N ARG A 104 10.31 -26.98 -1.36
CA ARG A 104 10.33 -25.54 -1.66
C ARG A 104 11.39 -25.21 -2.68
N LYS A 105 11.03 -24.37 -3.65
CA LYS A 105 11.97 -23.77 -4.60
C LYS A 105 12.24 -22.35 -4.16
N ASN A 106 13.48 -21.91 -4.31
CA ASN A 106 13.82 -20.52 -4.08
C ASN A 106 13.18 -19.66 -5.18
N SER A 107 12.56 -18.56 -4.79
CA SER A 107 12.01 -17.59 -5.74
C SER A 107 13.11 -16.74 -6.36
N ALA A 108 12.90 -16.29 -7.59
CA ALA A 108 13.77 -15.29 -8.19
C ALA A 108 13.57 -13.93 -7.52
N ALA A 109 14.64 -13.16 -7.36
CA ALA A 109 14.52 -11.77 -6.93
C ALA A 109 13.76 -10.93 -7.96
N VAL A 110 13.09 -9.91 -7.45
CA VAL A 110 12.37 -8.92 -8.25
C VAL A 110 13.27 -7.70 -8.41
N ASN A 111 13.56 -7.32 -9.65
CA ASN A 111 14.34 -6.13 -9.95
C ASN A 111 13.39 -4.99 -10.34
N LEU A 112 13.30 -3.98 -9.47
CA LEU A 112 12.53 -2.75 -9.68
C LEU A 112 13.35 -1.68 -10.41
N GLY A 113 14.62 -1.94 -10.72
CA GLY A 113 15.52 -1.02 -11.40
C GLY A 113 14.97 -0.58 -12.76
N GLY A 114 15.05 0.72 -13.05
CA GLY A 114 14.48 1.31 -14.26
C GLY A 114 12.96 1.45 -14.26
N SER A 115 12.26 0.92 -13.24
CA SER A 115 10.83 1.11 -13.04
C SER A 115 10.54 2.32 -12.16
N PRO A 116 9.28 2.79 -12.08
CA PRO A 116 8.89 3.83 -11.17
C PRO A 116 8.70 3.34 -9.72
N PHE A 117 9.12 2.12 -9.38
CA PHE A 117 8.89 1.54 -8.05
C PHE A 117 10.19 1.43 -7.24
N ILE A 118 10.07 1.58 -5.92
CA ILE A 118 11.08 1.19 -4.94
C ILE A 118 10.40 0.45 -3.78
N PHE A 119 11.14 -0.39 -3.05
CA PHE A 119 10.63 -0.95 -1.81
C PHE A 119 10.53 0.16 -0.76
N SER A 120 9.36 0.31 -0.14
CA SER A 120 9.16 1.34 0.89
C SER A 120 10.05 1.07 2.10
N TYR A 121 10.86 2.06 2.45
CA TYR A 121 11.71 2.04 3.64
C TYR A 121 10.88 2.08 4.93
N TYR A 122 9.75 2.80 4.92
CA TYR A 122 8.94 3.05 6.11
C TYR A 122 7.93 1.94 6.38
N TYR A 123 7.43 1.30 5.33
CA TYR A 123 6.34 0.35 5.45
C TYR A 123 6.77 -1.10 5.38
N ASN A 124 8.05 -1.39 5.12
CA ASN A 124 8.52 -2.77 5.06
C ASN A 124 9.59 -3.08 6.12
N ILE A 125 9.59 -4.35 6.52
CA ILE A 125 10.64 -4.96 7.33
C ILE A 125 11.11 -6.27 6.71
N PHE A 126 12.43 -6.46 6.65
CA PHE A 126 12.99 -7.72 6.21
C PHE A 126 12.92 -8.70 7.37
N THR A 127 12.29 -9.85 7.15
CA THR A 127 12.11 -10.91 8.14
C THR A 127 12.80 -12.16 7.65
N ALA A 128 13.59 -12.78 8.53
CA ALA A 128 14.24 -14.05 8.23
C ALA A 128 13.96 -15.06 9.35
N VAL A 129 13.46 -16.23 8.97
CA VAL A 129 13.03 -17.30 9.87
C VAL A 129 13.92 -18.51 9.71
N GLY A 130 14.35 -19.07 10.83
CA GLY A 130 15.22 -20.23 10.92
C GLY A 130 15.93 -20.29 12.28
N CYS A 131 16.31 -21.49 12.69
CA CYS A 131 17.18 -21.72 13.86
C CYS A 131 18.64 -21.49 13.45
N ASN A 132 19.46 -20.89 14.32
CA ASN A 132 20.81 -20.36 14.01
C ASN A 132 20.91 -19.67 12.63
N ASN A 133 19.89 -18.92 12.24
CA ASN A 133 19.82 -18.33 10.92
C ASN A 133 20.85 -17.21 10.78
N GLN A 134 21.43 -17.08 9.60
CA GLN A 134 22.24 -15.93 9.20
C GLN A 134 21.89 -15.62 7.75
N ALA A 135 20.77 -14.91 7.57
CA ALA A 135 20.29 -14.47 6.28
C ALA A 135 20.90 -13.11 5.95
N VAL A 136 21.50 -12.99 4.77
CA VAL A 136 22.16 -11.76 4.31
C VAL A 136 21.43 -11.27 3.07
N MET A 137 20.93 -10.04 3.14
CA MET A 137 20.39 -9.33 2.00
C MET A 137 21.54 -8.88 1.10
N THR A 138 21.48 -9.20 -0.18
CA THR A 138 22.55 -8.93 -1.16
C THR A 138 22.01 -8.25 -2.41
N GLN A 139 22.85 -7.50 -3.12
CA GLN A 139 22.54 -7.05 -4.48
C GLN A 139 22.85 -8.16 -5.51
N ASP A 140 22.59 -7.87 -6.78
CA ASP A 140 22.87 -8.79 -7.90
C ASP A 140 24.37 -9.11 -8.04
N ASP A 141 25.26 -8.19 -7.65
CA ASP A 141 26.71 -8.39 -7.62
C ASP A 141 27.21 -9.10 -6.33
N LEU A 142 26.29 -9.62 -5.53
CA LEU A 142 26.52 -10.26 -4.23
C LEU A 142 27.06 -9.31 -3.14
N SER A 143 27.08 -8.00 -3.37
CA SER A 143 27.43 -7.04 -2.32
C SER A 143 26.41 -7.08 -1.18
N THR A 144 26.89 -7.08 0.05
CA THR A 144 26.04 -7.11 1.25
C THR A 144 25.31 -5.78 1.44
N ILE A 145 23.99 -5.86 1.58
CA ILE A 145 23.12 -4.73 1.89
C ILE A 145 22.87 -4.63 3.39
N SER A 146 22.37 -5.72 3.97
CA SER A 146 21.99 -5.84 5.38
C SER A 146 21.98 -7.32 5.78
N GLY A 147 21.88 -7.61 7.07
CA GLY A 147 21.89 -8.97 7.57
C GLY A 147 20.99 -9.15 8.77
N CYS A 148 20.56 -10.39 8.96
CA CYS A 148 19.62 -10.78 9.99
C CYS A 148 20.09 -12.10 10.60
N LYS A 149 20.27 -12.13 11.92
CA LYS A 149 20.73 -13.32 12.65
C LYS A 149 19.77 -13.71 13.76
N SER A 150 19.50 -15.00 13.89
CA SER A 150 18.75 -15.58 15.01
C SER A 150 19.49 -16.77 15.63
N THR A 151 19.15 -17.11 16.85
CA THR A 151 19.56 -18.36 17.54
C THR A 151 18.38 -19.33 17.60
N CYS A 152 18.63 -20.56 18.03
CA CYS A 152 17.57 -21.54 18.25
C CYS A 152 16.90 -21.28 19.61
N GLY A 153 15.57 -21.23 19.63
CA GLY A 153 14.80 -21.26 20.88
C GLY A 153 14.86 -22.63 21.54
N ASP A 154 14.63 -22.67 22.85
CA ASP A 154 14.48 -23.94 23.56
C ASP A 154 13.15 -24.60 23.12
N PRO A 155 13.19 -25.84 22.58
CA PRO A 155 11.99 -26.55 22.14
C PRO A 155 10.97 -26.80 23.26
N ASN A 156 11.39 -26.71 24.53
CA ASN A 156 10.51 -26.88 25.69
C ASN A 156 9.84 -25.57 26.16
N THR A 157 10.26 -24.43 25.62
CA THR A 157 9.58 -23.15 25.86
C THR A 157 8.58 -22.88 24.75
N THR A 158 7.30 -22.73 25.10
CA THR A 158 6.30 -22.21 24.19
C THR A 158 6.74 -20.81 23.77
N LEU A 159 7.08 -20.63 22.49
CA LEU A 159 7.30 -19.30 21.93
C LEU A 159 6.02 -18.49 22.22
N SER A 160 6.16 -17.34 22.85
CA SER A 160 5.02 -16.45 23.07
C SER A 160 4.32 -16.22 21.73
N PRO A 161 2.98 -16.19 21.68
CA PRO A 161 2.25 -15.67 20.53
C PRO A 161 2.76 -14.28 20.11
N ASP A 162 3.34 -13.54 21.06
CA ASP A 162 3.98 -12.23 20.88
C ASP A 162 5.49 -12.35 20.53
N ASN A 163 5.99 -13.48 20.02
CA ASN A 163 7.38 -13.58 19.59
C ASN A 163 7.59 -12.66 18.37
N ASN A 164 7.93 -11.41 18.66
CA ASN A 164 8.10 -10.29 17.76
C ASN A 164 9.39 -10.42 16.92
N CYS A 165 9.79 -11.65 16.61
CA CYS A 165 10.91 -11.98 15.76
C CYS A 165 12.22 -11.28 16.15
N ASN A 166 12.54 -11.30 17.44
CA ASN A 166 13.65 -10.57 18.03
C ASN A 166 14.89 -11.46 18.29
N GLY A 167 15.24 -12.29 17.31
CA GLY A 167 16.50 -13.06 17.33
C GLY A 167 16.40 -14.50 17.84
N ILE A 168 15.21 -15.00 18.24
CA ILE A 168 14.99 -16.42 18.58
C ILE A 168 14.11 -17.05 17.51
N ASN A 169 14.66 -18.04 16.80
CA ASN A 169 14.09 -18.75 15.65
C ASN A 169 13.71 -17.87 14.46
N CYS A 170 13.74 -16.55 14.59
CA CYS A 170 13.67 -15.61 13.50
C CYS A 170 14.23 -14.25 13.95
N CYS A 171 14.47 -13.37 12.98
CA CYS A 171 14.97 -12.03 13.20
C CYS A 171 14.31 -11.06 12.20
N GLN A 172 14.34 -9.77 12.53
CA GLN A 172 13.90 -8.69 11.66
C GLN A 172 14.95 -7.59 11.56
N THR A 173 15.02 -6.92 10.42
CA THR A 173 15.87 -5.74 10.22
C THR A 173 15.23 -4.77 9.23
N ALA A 174 15.51 -3.49 9.41
CA ALA A 174 15.09 -2.47 8.45
C ALA A 174 15.87 -2.64 7.13
N ILE A 175 15.24 -2.22 6.03
CA ILE A 175 15.89 -2.13 4.73
C ILE A 175 16.59 -0.78 4.57
N PRO A 176 17.59 -0.63 3.67
CA PRO A 176 18.09 0.69 3.32
C PRO A 176 17.07 1.47 2.50
N ARG A 177 17.23 2.80 2.44
CA ARG A 177 16.50 3.63 1.48
C ARG A 177 16.94 3.31 0.05
N ASN A 178 16.07 3.56 -0.92
CA ASN A 178 16.32 3.34 -2.36
C ASN A 178 16.61 1.87 -2.74
N LEU A 179 16.09 0.91 -1.97
CA LEU A 179 16.19 -0.49 -2.33
C LEU A 179 15.30 -0.79 -3.55
N THR A 180 15.91 -1.22 -4.64
CA THR A 180 15.23 -1.59 -5.90
C THR A 180 15.35 -3.07 -6.23
N VAL A 181 16.36 -3.74 -5.69
CA VAL A 181 16.58 -5.18 -5.89
C VAL A 181 17.23 -5.74 -4.62
N PHE A 182 16.87 -6.97 -4.27
CA PHE A 182 17.60 -7.73 -3.27
C PHE A 182 17.47 -9.23 -3.51
N ASN A 183 18.55 -9.95 -3.22
CA ASN A 183 18.61 -11.39 -3.05
C ASN A 183 18.85 -11.73 -1.59
N VAL A 184 18.71 -13.02 -1.24
CA VAL A 184 19.06 -13.53 0.08
C VAL A 184 20.08 -14.64 -0.06
N THR A 185 21.18 -14.52 0.68
CA THR A 185 22.18 -15.57 0.85
C THR A 185 22.17 -16.08 2.28
N TRP A 186 22.46 -17.38 2.44
CA TRP A 186 22.54 -18.04 3.73
C TRP A 186 23.90 -18.67 3.91
N ASN A 187 24.43 -18.60 5.12
CA ASN A 187 25.71 -19.21 5.48
C ASN A 187 25.55 -20.61 6.14
N ARG A 188 24.35 -21.20 6.15
CA ARG A 188 24.05 -22.48 6.83
C ARG A 188 23.01 -23.32 6.10
N ASP A 189 23.00 -24.62 6.40
CA ASP A 189 22.24 -25.63 5.66
C ASP A 189 20.86 -26.01 6.22
N TRP A 190 20.36 -25.30 7.24
CA TRP A 190 19.03 -25.62 7.80
C TRP A 190 17.91 -24.94 7.02
N CYS A 191 16.73 -25.58 7.00
CA CYS A 191 15.55 -24.99 6.38
C CYS A 191 15.30 -23.60 6.99
N SER A 192 15.49 -22.60 6.13
CA SER A 192 15.41 -21.19 6.48
C SER A 192 14.72 -20.48 5.34
N TYR A 193 14.01 -19.42 5.66
CA TYR A 193 13.34 -18.61 4.65
C TYR A 193 13.35 -17.15 5.07
N ALA A 194 13.29 -16.27 4.08
CA ALA A 194 13.37 -14.84 4.28
C ALA A 194 12.49 -14.12 3.26
N PHE A 195 11.96 -12.98 3.69
CA PHE A 195 10.98 -12.24 2.92
C PHE A 195 10.91 -10.80 3.42
N LEU A 196 10.43 -9.93 2.53
CA LEU A 196 10.10 -8.56 2.87
C LEU A 196 8.59 -8.48 3.09
N GLN A 197 8.17 -7.96 4.24
CA GLN A 197 6.74 -7.85 4.61
C GLN A 197 6.38 -6.43 5.03
N VAL A 198 5.09 -6.11 5.02
CA VAL A 198 4.58 -4.87 5.61
C VAL A 198 4.75 -4.86 7.14
N ASP A 199 5.23 -3.74 7.68
CA ASP A 199 5.40 -3.47 9.12
C ASP A 199 4.49 -2.31 9.58
N GLU A 200 3.17 -2.46 9.39
CA GLU A 200 2.19 -1.44 9.80
C GLU A 200 1.29 -1.89 10.97
N PRO A 201 0.93 -0.98 11.89
CA PRO A 201 0.01 -1.24 13.00
C PRO A 201 -1.47 -1.44 12.58
N GLY A 202 -1.77 -1.52 11.28
CA GLY A 202 -3.12 -1.65 10.73
C GLY A 202 -3.24 -2.80 9.72
N ASN A 203 -3.50 -4.01 10.23
CA ASN A 203 -4.06 -5.18 9.51
C ASN A 203 -3.22 -5.91 8.45
N PHE A 204 -2.00 -5.48 8.11
CA PHE A 204 -1.15 -6.22 7.15
C PHE A 204 0.10 -6.86 7.78
N ASN A 205 0.29 -6.73 9.09
CA ASN A 205 1.37 -7.43 9.79
C ASN A 205 1.08 -8.94 9.82
N LEU A 206 2.04 -9.75 9.38
CA LEU A 206 2.01 -11.19 9.59
C LEU A 206 2.09 -11.47 11.10
N THR A 207 0.94 -11.82 11.69
CA THR A 207 0.84 -12.14 13.12
C THR A 207 1.74 -13.29 13.53
N ASN A 208 2.07 -14.18 12.58
CA ASN A 208 2.98 -15.29 12.81
C ASN A 208 3.95 -15.47 11.63
N PRO A 209 5.23 -15.06 11.73
CA PRO A 209 6.21 -15.26 10.66
C PRO A 209 6.52 -16.74 10.40
N PHE A 210 6.19 -17.65 11.34
CA PHE A 210 6.34 -19.10 11.16
C PHE A 210 5.28 -19.70 10.21
N ALA A 211 4.15 -19.01 9.98
CA ALA A 211 3.11 -19.45 9.05
C ALA A 211 3.50 -19.31 7.57
N VAL A 212 4.53 -18.49 7.30
CA VAL A 212 5.06 -18.22 5.94
C VAL A 212 5.87 -19.41 5.40
N ASN A 213 6.17 -20.42 6.21
CA ASN A 213 6.90 -21.62 5.77
C ASN A 213 6.26 -22.38 4.60
N SER A 214 5.01 -22.03 4.26
CA SER A 214 4.24 -22.68 3.22
C SER A 214 3.73 -21.78 2.09
N THR A 215 4.03 -20.48 2.13
CA THR A 215 3.55 -19.50 1.14
C THR A 215 4.64 -19.09 0.16
N GLU A 216 4.30 -18.91 -1.11
CA GLU A 216 5.27 -18.47 -2.13
C GLU A 216 5.47 -16.95 -2.13
N TYR A 217 4.47 -16.21 -1.67
CA TYR A 217 4.46 -14.75 -1.66
C TYR A 217 3.93 -14.22 -0.32
N VAL A 218 4.34 -13.00 0.02
CA VAL A 218 3.83 -12.23 1.16
C VAL A 218 3.58 -10.77 0.75
N PRO A 219 2.63 -10.07 1.36
CA PRO A 219 2.39 -8.65 1.06
C PRO A 219 3.62 -7.79 1.40
N ALA A 220 4.05 -6.96 0.45
CA ALA A 220 5.05 -5.92 0.64
C ALA A 220 4.58 -4.59 0.02
N MET A 221 5.08 -3.48 0.55
CA MET A 221 4.72 -2.14 0.12
C MET A 221 5.76 -1.56 -0.84
N LEU A 222 5.34 -1.16 -2.03
CA LEU A 222 6.16 -0.36 -2.94
C LEU A 222 5.77 1.10 -2.82
N GLU A 223 6.75 1.99 -2.92
CA GLU A 223 6.54 3.41 -3.21
C GLU A 223 6.72 3.64 -4.71
N TRP A 224 5.98 4.61 -5.25
CA TRP A 224 6.11 5.01 -6.64
C TRP A 224 6.05 6.52 -6.83
N ALA A 225 6.67 6.97 -7.91
CA ALA A 225 6.74 8.38 -8.29
C ALA A 225 6.84 8.52 -9.81
N LEU A 226 6.30 9.62 -10.33
CA LEU A 226 6.41 10.01 -11.74
C LEU A 226 7.71 10.77 -11.97
N ASN A 227 8.16 10.84 -13.22
CA ASN A 227 9.24 11.74 -13.59
C ASN A 227 8.79 13.20 -13.44
N ASN A 228 9.70 14.09 -13.08
CA ASN A 228 9.36 15.48 -12.80
C ASN A 228 8.85 16.24 -14.04
N ASP A 229 9.26 15.82 -15.24
CA ASP A 229 8.75 16.35 -16.51
C ASP A 229 7.23 16.09 -16.68
N SER A 230 6.69 15.06 -16.02
CA SER A 230 5.26 14.76 -15.98
C SER A 230 4.44 15.81 -15.22
N LYS A 231 5.08 16.74 -14.50
CA LYS A 231 4.42 17.84 -13.79
C LYS A 231 3.53 18.66 -14.72
N LEU A 232 4.01 18.96 -15.93
CA LEU A 232 3.25 19.73 -16.92
C LEU A 232 1.96 19.03 -17.36
N LEU A 233 1.91 17.69 -17.28
CA LEU A 233 0.75 16.89 -17.67
C LEU A 233 -0.33 16.86 -16.57
N ILE A 234 0.08 17.02 -15.30
CA ILE A 234 -0.80 16.92 -14.12
C ILE A 234 -1.22 18.29 -13.62
N THR A 235 -0.37 19.31 -13.76
CA THR A 235 -0.64 20.68 -13.28
C THR A 235 -0.99 21.61 -14.45
N PRO A 236 -2.26 21.66 -14.92
CA PRO A 236 -2.64 22.61 -15.96
C PRO A 236 -2.74 24.05 -15.45
N SER A 237 -2.78 24.28 -14.11
CA SER A 237 -2.92 25.62 -13.54
C SER A 237 -2.03 25.82 -12.30
N PRO A 238 -1.18 26.86 -12.26
CA PRO A 238 -0.41 27.23 -11.07
C PRO A 238 -1.28 27.74 -9.91
N ARG A 239 -2.59 27.94 -10.13
CA ARG A 239 -3.54 28.40 -9.11
C ARG A 239 -4.35 27.27 -8.47
N ASP A 240 -4.20 26.03 -8.94
CA ASP A 240 -4.92 24.91 -8.33
C ASP A 240 -4.32 24.61 -6.95
N ARG A 241 -5.15 24.79 -5.91
CA ARG A 241 -4.78 24.58 -4.50
C ARG A 241 -5.38 23.29 -3.94
N THR A 242 -6.00 22.45 -4.77
CA THR A 242 -6.68 21.23 -4.33
C THR A 242 -5.73 20.06 -4.12
N PHE A 243 -4.54 20.10 -4.75
CA PHE A 243 -3.51 19.06 -4.65
C PHE A 243 -2.11 19.67 -4.44
N TYR A 244 -1.12 18.81 -4.21
CA TYR A 244 0.28 19.19 -4.16
C TYR A 244 1.15 18.04 -4.69
N CYS A 245 2.16 18.40 -5.48
CA CYS A 245 3.13 17.45 -6.03
C CYS A 245 4.55 17.85 -5.61
N PRO A 246 5.03 17.44 -4.43
CA PRO A 246 6.43 17.64 -4.05
C PRO A 246 7.38 16.75 -4.86
N PRO A 247 8.67 17.10 -4.91
CA PRO A 247 9.69 16.17 -5.36
C PRO A 247 9.76 14.95 -4.44
N PHE A 248 10.15 13.81 -4.99
CA PHE A 248 10.34 12.58 -4.22
C PHE A 248 11.58 12.72 -3.34
N TYR A 249 11.49 12.34 -2.06
CA TYR A 249 12.50 12.72 -1.06
C TYR A 249 13.90 12.16 -1.37
N THR A 250 13.96 11.01 -2.00
CA THR A 250 15.23 10.34 -2.33
C THR A 250 15.69 10.60 -3.77
N ASP A 251 14.85 11.23 -4.59
CA ASP A 251 15.14 11.54 -5.99
C ASP A 251 14.35 12.77 -6.44
N TYR A 252 15.03 13.92 -6.48
CA TYR A 252 14.42 15.20 -6.88
C TYR A 252 14.04 15.26 -8.37
N THR A 253 14.45 14.28 -9.17
CA THR A 253 14.01 14.14 -10.57
C THR A 253 12.63 13.49 -10.69
N ARG A 254 12.05 13.07 -9.56
CA ARG A 254 10.76 12.38 -9.49
C ARG A 254 9.80 13.15 -8.59
N LEU A 255 8.51 12.91 -8.75
CA LEU A 255 7.45 13.53 -7.96
C LEU A 255 6.36 12.53 -7.61
N TYR A 256 5.68 12.78 -6.51
CA TYR A 256 4.41 12.16 -6.19
C TYR A 256 3.40 13.25 -5.89
N CYS A 257 2.12 12.96 -6.00
CA CYS A 257 1.04 13.91 -5.78
C CYS A 257 0.05 13.37 -4.76
N TYR A 258 -0.54 14.27 -3.97
CA TYR A 258 -1.62 13.96 -3.03
C TYR A 258 -2.64 15.11 -3.00
N CYS A 259 -3.90 14.79 -2.71
CA CYS A 259 -4.92 15.80 -2.49
C CYS A 259 -4.65 16.52 -1.16
N ARG A 260 -4.78 17.86 -1.13
CA ARG A 260 -4.58 18.63 0.10
C ARG A 260 -5.68 18.34 1.10
N HIS A 261 -5.40 18.65 2.37
CA HIS A 261 -6.40 18.53 3.44
C HIS A 261 -7.73 19.21 3.07
N GLY A 262 -8.84 18.49 3.26
CA GLY A 262 -10.18 18.93 2.86
C GLY A 262 -10.57 18.54 1.42
N TYR A 263 -9.67 17.90 0.67
CA TYR A 263 -9.93 17.35 -0.66
C TYR A 263 -9.69 15.84 -0.68
N ASP A 264 -10.36 15.16 -1.60
CA ASP A 264 -10.24 13.73 -1.85
C ASP A 264 -10.36 13.43 -3.35
N GLY A 265 -10.04 12.21 -3.75
CA GLY A 265 -10.00 11.80 -5.16
C GLY A 265 -8.57 11.60 -5.67
N ASN A 266 -8.40 11.60 -6.99
CA ASN A 266 -7.14 11.27 -7.63
C ASN A 266 -6.33 12.53 -8.01
N PRO A 267 -5.20 12.83 -7.36
CA PRO A 267 -4.39 14.01 -7.64
C PRO A 267 -3.64 13.96 -8.98
N TYR A 268 -3.60 12.80 -9.63
CA TYR A 268 -2.95 12.61 -10.93
C TYR A 268 -3.89 12.88 -12.11
N LEU A 269 -5.18 13.13 -11.85
CA LEU A 269 -6.16 13.52 -12.86
C LEU A 269 -6.37 15.04 -12.87
N PRO A 270 -6.56 15.66 -14.05
CA PRO A 270 -6.96 17.06 -14.13
C PRO A 270 -8.27 17.29 -13.35
N LYS A 271 -8.24 18.18 -12.35
CA LYS A 271 -9.36 18.43 -11.42
C LYS A 271 -9.85 17.18 -10.66
N GLY A 272 -8.98 16.19 -10.44
CA GLY A 272 -9.35 14.95 -9.76
C GLY A 272 -9.52 15.07 -8.24
N CYS A 273 -8.87 16.06 -7.61
CA CYS A 273 -9.10 16.39 -6.20
C CYS A 273 -10.33 17.31 -6.06
N HIS A 274 -11.33 16.84 -5.31
CA HIS A 274 -12.58 17.53 -5.06
C HIS A 274 -12.85 17.65 -3.56
N VAL A 275 -13.67 18.63 -3.16
CA VAL A 275 -13.96 18.87 -1.73
C VAL A 275 -14.51 17.61 -1.09
N HIS A 276 -13.85 17.16 -0.03
CA HIS A 276 -14.23 16.00 0.75
C HIS A 276 -15.59 16.29 1.41
N LYS A 277 -16.67 15.80 0.82
CA LYS A 277 -18.02 15.91 1.39
C LYS A 277 -18.16 14.91 2.54
N LEU A 278 -17.60 15.22 3.70
CA LEU A 278 -18.14 14.61 4.91
C LEU A 278 -19.57 15.14 5.10
N ILE A 279 -20.49 14.19 5.28
CA ILE A 279 -21.88 14.40 5.68
C ILE A 279 -21.91 15.39 6.85
N LYS A 280 -22.94 16.25 6.85
CA LYS A 280 -23.19 17.39 7.74
C LYS A 280 -22.59 17.24 9.15
N PRO A 281 -22.11 18.35 9.77
CA PRO A 281 -21.74 18.33 11.18
C PRO A 281 -22.89 17.75 11.99
N ILE A 282 -22.54 16.79 12.85
CA ILE A 282 -23.44 16.19 13.83
C ILE A 282 -24.09 17.35 14.62
N PRO A 283 -25.43 17.41 14.77
CA PRO A 283 -26.08 18.43 15.58
C PRO A 283 -25.50 18.42 17.00
N GLU A 284 -25.21 19.61 17.54
CA GLU A 284 -24.55 19.83 18.85
C GLU A 284 -25.22 19.08 20.01
N GLU A 285 -26.48 18.67 19.88
CA GLU A 285 -27.21 17.89 20.89
C GLU A 285 -26.68 16.47 21.15
N SER A 286 -25.81 15.92 20.29
CA SER A 286 -25.20 14.59 20.52
C SER A 286 -23.74 14.63 20.99
N GLN A 287 -23.17 15.81 21.22
CA GLN A 287 -21.84 15.95 21.83
C GLN A 287 -21.83 15.74 23.35
N GLN A 288 -22.98 15.82 24.04
CA GLN A 288 -23.06 15.62 25.49
C GLN A 288 -23.01 14.14 25.92
N THR A 289 -23.25 13.17 25.02
CA THR A 289 -23.23 11.74 25.39
C THR A 289 -21.88 11.06 25.16
N TYR A 290 -20.96 11.68 24.39
CA TYR A 290 -19.63 11.12 24.13
C TYR A 290 -18.53 11.60 25.08
N GLN A 291 -18.72 12.75 25.76
CA GLN A 291 -17.71 13.26 26.71
C GLN A 291 -17.67 12.56 28.07
N THR A 292 -18.62 11.67 28.38
CA THR A 292 -18.63 10.93 29.65
C THR A 292 -17.97 9.55 29.60
N LYS A 293 -17.55 9.03 28.43
CA LYS A 293 -17.00 7.66 28.32
C LYS A 293 -15.52 7.53 27.91
N THR A 294 -14.80 8.59 27.54
CA THR A 294 -13.38 8.48 27.12
C THR A 294 -12.43 9.54 27.71
N GLY A 295 -12.86 10.30 28.72
CA GLY A 295 -12.07 11.40 29.29
C GLY A 295 -11.52 11.17 30.70
N ARG A 296 -10.57 10.24 30.88
CA ARG A 296 -9.60 10.21 32.01
C ARG A 296 -8.66 9.01 31.80
N ASN A 297 -7.50 9.19 31.15
CA ASN A 297 -6.23 8.50 31.49
C ASN A 297 -5.04 8.63 30.52
N GLN A 298 -5.07 9.40 29.43
CA GLN A 298 -3.88 9.49 28.55
C GLN A 298 -3.19 10.85 28.41
N TYR A 299 -3.60 11.88 29.16
CA TYR A 299 -2.92 13.19 29.19
C TYR A 299 -2.02 13.41 30.41
N ARG A 300 -1.27 12.38 30.85
CA ARG A 300 -0.34 12.52 32.00
C ARG A 300 1.08 11.94 31.83
N LYS A 301 1.52 11.59 30.62
CA LYS A 301 2.87 11.00 30.45
C LYS A 301 3.79 11.57 29.36
N LEU A 302 3.54 12.78 28.86
CA LEU A 302 4.46 13.47 27.94
C LEU A 302 4.77 14.93 28.36
N LYS A 303 4.78 15.22 29.67
CA LYS A 303 5.25 16.52 30.19
C LYS A 303 6.23 16.41 31.36
N LYS A 304 7.07 15.37 31.33
CA LYS A 304 8.28 15.23 32.15
C LYS A 304 9.35 14.51 31.33
N ILE A 305 10.06 15.26 30.50
CA ILE A 305 11.48 15.17 30.10
C ILE A 305 11.65 16.42 29.22
N GLY A 306 12.32 17.43 29.76
CA GLY A 306 12.45 18.76 29.14
C GLY A 306 12.25 19.91 30.12
N ASN A 307 13.00 19.87 31.23
CA ASN A 307 13.57 20.98 32.00
C ASN A 307 14.33 20.37 33.18
#